data_AF-A0AAJ1AJV3-F1
#
_entry.id   AF-A0AAJ1AJV3-F1
#
_cell.length_a   1.000
_cell.length_b   1.000
_cell.length_c   1.000
_cell.angle_alpha   90.00
_cell.angle_beta   90.00
_cell.angle_gamma   90.00
#
_symmetry.space_group_name_H-M   'P 1'
#
loop_
_entity.id
_entity.type
_entity.pdbx_description
1 polymer ?
#
loop_
_entity_poly.entity_id
_entity_poly.type
_entity_poly.pdbx_seq_one_letter_code
_entity_poly.pdbx_strand_id
1 'polypeptide(L)'
;MIDVTEVIDDRTGETVLEVPLRSRLLLDCSLLNKGSAFSEQERRDFGLVGLLPFPVSTLEQQATRRYEEYLKKTTALERFLFLRSLQDRNETLFYRLLQDHLTEMLPIIYTPEVG
;
A
#
# COMPACT_ATOMS: atom_id res chain seq x y z
N MET A 1 8.70 -13.21 -10.48
CA MET A 1 9.29 -11.90 -10.18
C MET A 1 8.77 -10.95 -11.25
N ILE A 2 8.24 -9.78 -10.88
CA ILE A 2 7.73 -8.83 -11.87
C ILE A 2 8.94 -8.11 -12.44
N ASP A 3 9.09 -8.12 -13.76
CA ASP A 3 10.14 -7.36 -14.43
C ASP A 3 9.74 -5.89 -14.45
N VAL A 4 10.36 -5.11 -13.55
CA VAL A 4 10.28 -3.64 -13.51
C VAL A 4 11.63 -3.08 -13.90
N THR A 5 11.62 -2.01 -14.70
CA THR A 5 12.84 -1.37 -15.20
C THR A 5 12.84 0.10 -14.78
N GLU A 6 13.99 0.60 -14.34
CA GLU A 6 14.15 2.04 -14.12
C GLU A 6 14.34 2.74 -15.47
N VAL A 7 13.52 3.76 -15.71
CA VAL A 7 13.56 4.60 -16.91
C VAL A 7 13.44 6.07 -16.50
N ILE A 8 13.89 7.00 -17.35
CA ILE A 8 13.68 8.43 -17.12
C ILE A 8 12.40 8.82 -17.83
N ASP A 9 11.45 9.43 -17.11
CA ASP A 9 10.24 9.96 -17.71
C ASP A 9 10.59 11.23 -18.51
N ASP A 10 10.47 11.16 -19.84
CA ASP A 10 10.76 12.27 -20.75
C ASP A 10 9.96 13.55 -20.45
N ARG A 11 8.83 13.45 -19.74
CA ARG A 11 7.95 14.57 -19.42
C ARG A 11 8.38 15.32 -18.16
N THR A 12 8.94 14.62 -17.18
CA THR A 12 9.27 15.17 -15.85
C THR A 12 10.77 15.21 -15.59
N GLY A 13 11.55 14.41 -16.31
CA GLY A 13 12.97 14.17 -16.06
C GLY A 13 13.23 13.30 -14.82
N GLU A 14 12.19 12.74 -14.20
CA GLU A 14 12.32 11.92 -13.00
C GLU A 14 12.61 10.45 -13.36
N THR A 15 13.40 9.78 -12.52
CA THR A 15 13.56 8.33 -12.60
C THR A 15 12.28 7.67 -12.12
N VAL A 16 11.63 6.91 -13.00
CA VAL A 16 10.40 6.17 -12.73
C VAL A 16 10.61 4.68 -12.98
N LEU A 17 9.72 3.88 -12.40
CA LEU A 17 9.66 2.45 -12.69
C LEU A 17 8.67 2.21 -13.83
N GLU A 18 9.15 1.64 -14.93
CA GLU A 18 8.29 1.08 -15.97
C GLU A 18 7.67 -0.22 -15.46
N VAL A 19 6.34 -0.28 -15.46
CA VAL A 19 5.55 -1.37 -14.89
C VAL A 19 4.69 -2.01 -15.98
N PRO A 20 4.81 -3.33 -16.23
CA PRO A 20 4.03 -4.01 -17.27
C PRO A 20 2.58 -4.31 -16.84
N LEU A 21 2.26 -4.15 -15.55
CA LEU A 21 0.94 -4.45 -15.00
C LEU A 21 -0.04 -3.28 -15.17
N ARG A 22 -1.31 -3.62 -15.42
CA ARG A 22 -2.42 -2.65 -15.55
C ARG A 22 -3.67 -3.16 -14.85
N SER A 23 -4.61 -2.25 -14.62
CA SER A 23 -5.94 -2.51 -14.10
C SER A 23 -5.90 -3.40 -12.85
N ARG A 24 -6.67 -4.49 -12.83
CA ARG A 24 -6.80 -5.36 -11.66
C ARG A 24 -5.48 -6.06 -11.29
N LEU A 25 -4.68 -6.45 -12.29
CA LEU A 25 -3.38 -7.11 -12.04
C LEU A 25 -2.41 -6.20 -11.28
N LEU A 26 -2.44 -4.90 -11.56
CA LEU A 26 -1.66 -3.92 -10.81
C LEU A 26 -2.15 -3.79 -9.37
N LEU A 27 -3.47 -3.78 -9.16
CA LEU A 27 -4.07 -3.68 -7.81
C LEU A 27 -3.87 -4.94 -6.95
N ASP A 28 -3.73 -6.11 -7.58
CA ASP A 28 -3.46 -7.37 -6.89
C ASP A 28 -1.96 -7.57 -6.60
N CYS A 29 -1.08 -6.70 -7.13
CA CYS A 29 0.34 -6.71 -6.81
C CYS A 29 0.65 -5.80 -5.60
N SER A 30 0.87 -6.38 -4.43
CA SER A 30 1.14 -5.65 -3.17
C SER A 30 2.28 -4.64 -3.26
N LEU A 31 3.33 -4.97 -4.02
CA LEU A 31 4.54 -4.15 -4.18
C LEU A 31 4.29 -2.88 -5.00
N LEU A 32 3.33 -2.92 -5.92
CA LEU A 32 3.10 -1.82 -6.88
C LEU A 32 1.78 -1.09 -6.62
N ASN A 33 0.87 -1.69 -5.85
CA ASN A 33 -0.42 -1.11 -5.53
C ASN A 33 -0.28 0.09 -4.58
N LYS A 34 -0.62 1.29 -5.06
CA LYS A 34 -0.65 2.53 -4.27
C LYS A 34 -2.03 2.82 -3.66
N GLY A 35 -3.04 2.00 -3.91
CA GLY A 35 -4.42 2.23 -3.50
C GLY A 35 -4.92 3.58 -4.01
N SER A 36 -5.53 4.40 -3.13
CA SER A 36 -6.01 5.73 -3.52
C SER A 36 -4.90 6.77 -3.74
N ALA A 37 -3.62 6.43 -3.55
CA ALA A 37 -2.48 7.32 -3.85
C ALA A 37 -2.08 7.31 -5.32
N PHE A 38 -2.63 6.42 -6.17
CA PHE A 38 -2.50 6.61 -7.60
C PHE A 38 -3.06 7.98 -7.99
N SER A 39 -2.22 8.82 -8.56
CA SER A 39 -2.58 10.11 -9.14
C SER A 39 -3.61 9.91 -10.25
N GLU A 40 -4.33 10.97 -10.62
CA GLU A 40 -5.30 10.88 -11.72
C GLU A 40 -4.65 10.45 -13.04
N GLN A 41 -3.40 10.86 -13.26
CA GLN A 41 -2.64 10.50 -14.45
C GLN A 41 -2.28 9.01 -14.44
N GLU A 42 -1.71 8.49 -13.35
CA GLU A 42 -1.45 7.05 -13.21
C GLU A 42 -2.74 6.23 -13.35
N ARG A 43 -3.87 6.71 -12.82
CA ARG A 43 -5.15 6.01 -12.97
C ARG A 43 -5.60 5.92 -14.42
N ARG A 44 -5.35 6.95 -15.25
CA ARG A 44 -5.62 6.89 -16.68
C ARG A 44 -4.65 5.94 -17.39
N ASP A 45 -3.36 6.07 -17.11
CA ASP A 45 -2.30 5.32 -17.81
C ASP A 45 -2.35 3.82 -17.50
N PHE A 46 -2.67 3.45 -16.26
CA PHE A 46 -2.82 2.06 -15.82
C PHE A 46 -4.25 1.52 -15.95
N GLY A 47 -5.22 2.29 -16.46
CA GLY A 47 -6.60 1.84 -16.63
C GLY A 47 -7.30 1.49 -15.31
N LEU A 48 -7.17 2.37 -14.30
CA LEU A 48 -7.75 2.26 -12.97
C LEU A 48 -8.98 3.16 -12.76
N VAL A 49 -9.33 3.98 -13.76
CA VAL A 49 -10.52 4.84 -13.70
C VAL A 49 -11.77 3.99 -13.46
N GLY A 50 -12.53 4.32 -12.41
CA GLY A 50 -13.72 3.56 -11.98
C GLY A 50 -13.43 2.36 -11.07
N LEU A 51 -12.17 1.94 -10.90
CA LEU A 51 -11.78 0.84 -9.99
C LEU A 51 -11.42 1.31 -8.59
N LEU A 52 -11.15 2.62 -8.42
CA LEU A 52 -10.73 3.24 -7.17
C LEU A 52 -11.68 4.40 -6.81
N PRO A 53 -11.88 4.69 -5.50
CA PRO A 53 -12.64 5.85 -5.07
C PRO A 53 -12.12 7.15 -5.69
N PHE A 54 -13.01 8.11 -6.01
CA PHE A 54 -12.64 9.34 -6.71
C PHE A 54 -11.49 10.13 -6.04
N PRO A 55 -11.50 10.38 -4.71
CA PRO A 55 -10.44 11.17 -4.10
C PRO A 55 -9.07 10.50 -4.22
N VAL A 56 -8.07 11.27 -4.63
CA VAL A 56 -6.65 10.92 -4.49
C VAL A 56 -6.22 11.26 -3.07
N SER A 57 -5.51 10.36 -2.40
CA SER A 57 -5.03 10.58 -1.03
C SER A 57 -3.54 10.32 -0.92
N THR A 58 -2.84 11.14 -0.14
CA THR A 58 -1.41 10.96 0.10
C THR A 58 -1.13 9.67 0.89
N LEU A 59 0.11 9.20 0.84
CA LEU A 59 0.56 8.05 1.64
C LEU A 59 0.33 8.29 3.14
N GLU A 60 0.62 9.50 3.62
CA GLU A 60 0.38 9.92 5.01
C GLU A 60 -1.11 9.83 5.39
N GLN A 61 -2.00 10.38 4.58
CA GLN A 61 -3.45 10.29 4.82
C GLN A 61 -3.97 8.86 4.82
N GLN A 62 -3.36 7.97 4.03
CA GLN A 62 -3.66 6.54 4.09
C GLN A 62 -3.16 5.93 5.40
N ALA A 63 -1.92 6.21 5.79
CA ALA A 63 -1.31 5.70 7.01
C ALA A 63 -2.12 6.11 8.26
N THR A 64 -2.49 7.40 8.37
CA THR A 64 -3.34 7.89 9.47
C THR A 64 -4.66 7.13 9.56
N ARG A 65 -5.38 6.96 8.44
CA ARG A 65 -6.66 6.22 8.41
C ARG A 65 -6.47 4.74 8.77
N ARG A 66 -5.39 4.10 8.30
CA ARG A 66 -5.08 2.70 8.65
C ARG A 66 -4.75 2.58 10.13
N TYR A 67 -4.02 3.53 10.70
CA TYR A 67 -3.72 3.54 12.13
C TYR A 67 -4.99 3.69 12.99
N GLU A 68 -5.90 4.58 12.63
CA GLU A 68 -7.20 4.71 13.31
C GLU A 68 -8.03 3.42 13.26
N GLU A 69 -7.97 2.68 12.13
CA GLU A 69 -8.61 1.37 12.02
C GLU A 69 -7.92 0.30 12.86
N TYR A 70 -6.59 0.36 12.97
CA TYR A 70 -5.79 -0.52 13.82
C TYR A 70 -6.13 -0.34 15.31
N LEU A 71 -6.25 0.91 15.79
CA LEU A 71 -6.61 1.20 17.17
C LEU A 71 -8.00 0.68 17.58
N LYS A 72 -8.90 0.48 16.61
CA LYS A 72 -10.24 -0.11 16.83
C LYS A 72 -10.19 -1.63 17.00
N LYS A 73 -9.05 -2.29 16.74
CA LYS A 73 -8.90 -3.74 16.91
C LYS A 73 -8.66 -4.08 18.39
N THR A 74 -9.48 -4.99 18.89
CA THR A 74 -9.57 -5.30 20.32
C THR A 74 -8.66 -6.44 20.74
N THR A 75 -8.41 -7.40 19.85
CA THR A 75 -7.56 -8.56 20.13
C THR A 75 -6.24 -8.52 19.37
N ALA A 76 -5.21 -9.20 19.89
CA ALA A 76 -3.93 -9.36 19.20
C ALA A 76 -4.10 -10.05 17.84
N LEU A 77 -4.98 -11.05 17.74
CA LEU A 77 -5.28 -11.74 16.48
C LEU A 77 -5.92 -10.79 15.45
N GLU A 78 -6.88 -9.96 15.86
CA GLU A 78 -7.48 -8.96 14.96
C GLU A 78 -6.45 -7.95 14.44
N ARG A 79 -5.53 -7.52 15.30
CA ARG A 79 -4.42 -6.62 14.94
C ARG A 79 -3.47 -7.30 13.96
N PHE A 80 -3.09 -8.55 14.22
CA PHE A 80 -2.26 -9.35 13.33
C PHE A 80 -2.91 -9.53 11.95
N LEU A 81 -4.16 -9.96 11.90
CA LEU A 81 -4.91 -10.14 10.65
C LEU A 81 -5.06 -8.82 9.88
N PHE A 82 -5.27 -7.71 10.58
CA PHE A 82 -5.31 -6.39 9.97
C PHE A 82 -3.98 -6.02 9.31
N LEU A 83 -2.87 -6.12 10.05
CA LEU A 83 -1.54 -5.81 9.55
C LEU A 83 -1.14 -6.72 8.38
N ARG A 84 -1.47 -8.01 8.49
CA ARG A 84 -1.24 -8.98 7.40
C ARG A 84 -2.03 -8.64 6.16
N SER A 85 -3.33 -8.36 6.30
CA SER A 85 -4.15 -7.94 5.16
C SER A 85 -3.69 -6.61 4.55
N LEU A 86 -3.09 -5.72 5.33
CA LEU A 86 -2.52 -4.48 4.80
C LEU A 86 -1.29 -4.78 3.95
N GLN A 87 -0.37 -5.61 4.47
CA GLN A 87 0.82 -6.05 3.75
C GLN A 87 0.48 -6.72 2.42
N ASP A 88 -0.48 -7.65 2.43
CA ASP A 88 -0.89 -8.38 1.22
C ASP A 88 -1.55 -7.48 0.15
N ARG A 89 -2.04 -6.29 0.54
CA ARG A 89 -2.70 -5.34 -0.39
C ARG A 89 -1.79 -4.23 -0.86
N ASN A 90 -0.99 -3.64 0.03
CA ASN A 90 -0.14 -2.49 -0.24
C ASN A 90 1.04 -2.52 0.74
N GLU A 91 2.16 -3.00 0.24
CA GLU A 91 3.35 -3.26 1.04
C GLU A 91 4.05 -1.96 1.45
N THR A 92 4.06 -0.94 0.57
CA THR A 92 4.58 0.40 0.89
C THR A 92 3.82 1.02 2.06
N LEU A 93 2.49 0.95 2.06
CA LEU A 93 1.66 1.50 3.13
C LEU A 93 1.83 0.72 4.44
N PHE A 94 1.97 -0.59 4.36
CA PHE A 94 2.29 -1.44 5.52
C PHE A 94 3.61 -1.02 6.18
N TYR A 95 4.69 -0.91 5.41
CA TYR A 95 5.99 -0.50 5.95
C TYR A 95 6.00 0.95 6.43
N ARG A 96 5.27 1.84 5.76
CA ARG A 96 5.09 3.21 6.24
C ARG A 96 4.43 3.23 7.62
N LEU A 97 3.33 2.50 7.79
CA LEU A 97 2.61 2.41 9.05
C LEU A 97 3.50 1.81 10.16
N LEU A 98 4.28 0.78 9.84
CA LEU A 98 5.22 0.17 10.78
C LEU A 98 6.33 1.12 11.20
N GLN A 99 6.86 1.90 10.27
CA GLN A 99 7.89 2.88 10.59
C GLN A 99 7.39 3.91 11.60
N ASP A 100 6.13 4.35 11.47
CA ASP A 100 5.51 5.34 12.34
C ASP A 100 5.15 4.77 13.74
N HIS A 101 4.85 3.45 13.84
CA HIS A 101 4.33 2.80 15.07
C HIS A 101 5.07 1.52 15.46
N LEU A 102 6.37 1.43 15.18
CA LEU A 102 7.14 0.19 15.26
C LEU A 102 7.04 -0.50 16.62
N THR A 103 7.26 0.25 17.72
CA THR A 103 7.28 -0.29 19.08
C THR A 103 5.98 -1.01 19.46
N GLU A 104 4.84 -0.50 19.01
CA GLU A 104 3.52 -1.11 19.30
C GLU A 104 3.22 -2.31 18.39
N MET A 105 3.65 -2.25 17.13
CA MET A 105 3.29 -3.25 16.11
C MET A 105 4.27 -4.41 16.01
N LEU A 106 5.53 -4.24 16.42
CA LEU A 106 6.55 -5.28 16.38
C LEU A 106 6.14 -6.56 17.14
N PRO A 107 5.60 -6.48 18.38
CA PRO A 107 5.15 -7.67 19.10
C PRO A 107 4.00 -8.38 18.38
N ILE A 108 3.11 -7.63 17.71
CA ILE A 108 1.97 -8.21 16.99
C ILE A 108 2.41 -9.03 15.77
N ILE A 109 3.46 -8.59 15.06
CA ILE A 109 3.93 -9.24 13.82
C ILE A 109 4.88 -10.39 14.11
N TYR A 110 5.76 -10.23 15.10
CA TYR A 110 6.91 -11.13 15.29
C TYR A 110 6.72 -12.17 16.39
N THR A 111 5.82 -11.91 17.33
CA THR A 111 5.46 -12.82 18.41
C THR A 111 3.97 -13.10 18.31
N PRO A 112 3.54 -14.17 17.61
CA PRO A 112 2.15 -14.55 17.68
C PRO A 112 1.88 -14.93 19.14
N GLU A 113 1.08 -14.14 19.86
CA GLU A 113 0.50 -14.53 21.16
C GLU A 113 -0.51 -15.70 21.01
N VAL A 114 -0.43 -16.44 19.91
CA VAL A 114 -1.24 -17.58 19.54
C VAL A 114 -0.29 -18.66 19.02
N GLY A 115 0.26 -19.41 19.96
CA GLY A 115 0.87 -20.74 19.77
C GLY A 115 0.07 -21.77 20.54
#